data_AF-A0A938WGU5-F1
#
_entry.id   AF-A0A938WGU5-F1
#
_cell.length_a   1.000
_cell.length_b   1.000
_cell.length_c   1.000
_cell.angle_alpha   90.00
_cell.angle_beta   90.00
_cell.angle_gamma   90.00
#
_symmetry.space_group_name_H-M   'P 1'
#
loop_
_entity.id
_entity.type
_entity.pdbx_description
1 polymer ?
#
loop_
_entity_poly.entity_id
_entity_poly.type
_entity_poly.pdbx_seq_one_letter_code
_entity_poly.pdbx_strand_id
1 'polypeptide(L)'
;MAFQQEKPHRFDACNRYHAHCTTGQPTDDACMLAGDAAIGVIIQALQQGQADGSIRRDLGNPVQVCVTLWAFTRGLIQIGSNKAQEIARLGVGYAELMAGSFKLLRDLLAARPVG
;
A
#
# COMPACT_ATOMS: atom_id res chain seq x y z
N MET A 1 2.94 0.03 -9.70
CA MET A 1 3.23 -1.34 -10.20
C MET A 1 4.32 -1.33 -11.26
N ALA A 2 4.29 -0.39 -12.22
CA ALA A 2 5.34 -0.22 -13.24
C ALA A 2 6.76 -0.18 -12.65
N PHE A 3 6.99 0.61 -11.60
CA PHE A 3 8.32 0.74 -10.97
C PHE A 3 8.96 -0.60 -10.51
N GLN A 4 8.16 -1.51 -9.98
CA GLN A 4 8.65 -2.82 -9.53
C GLN A 4 8.99 -3.74 -10.71
N GLN A 5 8.20 -3.68 -11.78
CA GLN A 5 8.43 -4.46 -13.01
C GLN A 5 9.59 -3.89 -13.83
N GLU A 6 9.75 -2.57 -13.86
CA GLU A 6 10.77 -1.87 -14.61
C GLU A 6 12.15 -1.89 -13.92
N LYS A 7 12.17 -1.89 -12.58
CA LYS A 7 13.39 -1.78 -11.76
C LYS A 7 13.36 -2.72 -10.54
N PRO A 8 13.25 -4.05 -10.74
CA PRO A 8 13.03 -5.00 -9.65
C PRO A 8 14.12 -4.96 -8.57
N HIS A 9 15.39 -4.75 -8.94
CA HIS A 9 16.52 -4.68 -8.00
C HIS A 9 16.51 -3.41 -7.13
N ARG A 10 16.02 -2.29 -7.67
CA ARG A 10 15.88 -1.03 -6.91
C ARG A 10 14.70 -1.11 -5.96
N PHE A 11 13.60 -1.71 -6.41
CA PHE A 11 12.46 -1.99 -5.55
C PHE A 11 12.82 -2.93 -4.39
N ASP A 12 13.59 -3.98 -4.67
CA ASP A 12 14.07 -4.90 -3.64
C ASP A 12 15.05 -4.23 -2.64
N ALA A 13 15.92 -3.34 -3.12
CA ALA A 13 16.76 -2.51 -2.26
C ALA A 13 15.90 -1.60 -1.35
N CYS A 14 14.86 -0.95 -1.88
CA CYS A 14 13.91 -0.17 -1.07
C CYS A 14 13.17 -1.03 -0.04
N ASN A 15 12.84 -2.29 -0.36
CA ASN A 15 12.21 -3.21 0.57
C ASN A 15 13.15 -3.62 1.71
N ARG A 16 14.40 -3.98 1.38
CA ARG A 16 15.42 -4.32 2.38
C ARG A 16 15.81 -3.13 3.25
N TYR A 17 15.91 -1.94 2.66
CA TYR A 17 16.12 -0.68 3.38
C TYR A 17 15.04 -0.46 4.43
N HIS A 18 13.76 -0.53 4.04
CA HIS A 18 12.66 -0.37 5.00
C HIS A 18 12.55 -1.51 6.04
N ALA A 19 13.13 -2.67 5.78
CA ALA A 19 13.18 -3.78 6.74
C ALA A 19 14.32 -3.60 7.76
N HIS A 20 15.33 -2.78 7.45
CA HIS A 20 16.57 -2.64 8.22
C HIS A 20 16.89 -1.20 8.65
N CYS A 21 15.96 -0.25 8.56
CA CYS A 21 16.19 1.17 8.90
C CYS A 21 17.03 1.34 10.18
N THR A 22 18.33 1.57 9.99
CA THR A 22 19.26 2.09 10.99
C THR A 22 19.34 3.58 10.76
N THR A 23 18.87 4.36 11.72
CA THR A 23 18.85 5.83 11.67
C THR A 23 20.26 6.42 11.53
N GLY A 24 20.46 7.43 10.66
CA GLY A 24 21.60 8.35 10.82
C GLY A 24 22.43 8.74 9.58
N GLN A 25 22.04 8.44 8.33
CA GLN A 25 22.72 9.01 7.14
C GLN A 25 21.88 10.11 6.45
N PRO A 26 22.50 11.14 5.83
CA PRO A 26 21.76 12.24 5.18
C PRO A 26 20.84 11.80 4.03
N THR A 27 21.17 10.68 3.39
CA THR A 27 20.35 10.06 2.34
C THR A 27 19.13 9.34 2.93
N ASP A 28 19.24 8.89 4.17
CA ASP A 28 18.17 8.24 4.92
C ASP A 28 17.11 9.28 5.30
N ASP A 29 17.53 10.47 5.75
CA ASP A 29 16.63 11.57 6.13
C ASP A 29 15.77 12.03 4.94
N ALA A 30 16.37 12.15 3.75
CA ALA A 30 15.63 12.51 2.53
C ALA A 30 14.61 11.43 2.13
N CYS A 31 14.96 10.13 2.29
CA CYS A 31 14.03 9.03 2.05
C CYS A 31 12.90 8.99 3.08
N MET A 32 13.19 9.27 4.35
CA MET A 32 12.21 9.35 5.43
C MET A 32 11.24 10.51 5.19
N LEU A 33 11.74 11.71 4.86
CA LEU A 33 10.91 12.87 4.53
C LEU A 33 9.99 12.60 3.33
N ALA A 34 10.48 11.94 2.29
CA ALA A 34 9.65 11.55 1.15
C ALA A 34 8.58 10.51 1.55
N GLY A 35 8.91 9.57 2.44
CA GLY A 35 7.97 8.62 3.01
C GLY A 35 6.87 9.30 3.83
N ASP A 36 7.25 10.22 4.71
CA ASP A 36 6.33 11.00 5.53
C ASP A 36 5.39 11.86 4.68
N ALA A 37 5.91 12.48 3.61
CA ALA A 37 5.10 13.23 2.66
C ALA A 37 4.05 12.34 1.97
N ALA A 38 4.44 11.13 1.53
CA ALA A 38 3.52 10.18 0.92
C ALA A 38 2.43 9.71 1.90
N ILE A 39 2.81 9.42 3.15
CA ILE A 39 1.87 9.08 4.22
C ILE A 39 0.90 10.25 4.48
N GLY A 40 1.41 11.48 4.51
CA GLY A 40 0.61 12.69 4.68
C GLY A 40 -0.48 12.84 3.62
N VAL A 41 -0.15 12.59 2.35
CA VAL A 41 -1.12 12.62 1.24
C VAL A 41 -2.22 11.58 1.43
N ILE A 42 -1.88 10.36 1.85
CA ILE A 42 -2.86 9.29 2.08
C ILE A 42 -3.80 9.66 3.23
N ILE A 43 -3.26 10.18 4.34
CA ILE A 43 -4.07 10.62 5.48
C ILE A 43 -5.02 11.74 5.07
N GLN A 44 -4.55 12.74 4.32
CA GLN A 44 -5.40 13.82 3.81
C GLN A 44 -6.52 13.29 2.90
N ALA A 45 -6.21 12.35 2.01
CA ALA A 45 -7.21 11.73 1.15
C ALA A 45 -8.26 10.95 1.94
N LEU A 46 -7.85 10.23 3.00
CA LEU A 46 -8.77 9.52 3.90
C LEU A 46 -9.70 10.50 4.63
N GLN A 47 -9.14 11.58 5.18
CA GLN A 47 -9.91 12.60 5.89
C GLN A 47 -10.90 13.31 4.96
N GLN A 48 -10.47 13.69 3.76
CA GLN A 48 -11.32 14.31 2.76
C GLN A 48 -12.45 13.37 2.34
N GLY A 49 -12.14 12.09 2.08
CA GLY A 49 -13.14 11.10 1.72
C GLY A 49 -14.15 10.83 2.85
N GLN A 50 -13.73 10.90 4.11
CA GLN A 50 -14.64 10.81 5.25
C GLN A 50 -15.52 12.07 5.37
N ALA A 51 -14.98 13.24 5.06
CA ALA A 51 -15.72 14.50 5.08
C ALA A 51 -16.80 14.53 3.98
N ASP A 52 -16.44 14.17 2.74
CA ASP A 52 -17.34 14.17 1.58
C ASP A 52 -18.26 12.93 1.50
N GLY A 53 -18.00 11.91 2.32
CA GLY A 53 -18.81 10.70 2.39
C GLY A 53 -18.51 9.66 1.32
N SER A 54 -17.44 9.81 0.54
CA SER A 54 -16.94 8.76 -0.37
C SER A 54 -16.26 7.61 0.38
N ILE A 55 -15.75 7.87 1.59
CA ILE A 55 -15.15 6.89 2.49
C ILE A 55 -15.99 6.80 3.77
N ARG A 56 -16.25 5.57 4.22
CA ARG A 56 -17.00 5.33 5.45
C ARG A 56 -16.33 5.98 6.68
N ARG A 57 -17.14 6.55 7.57
CA ARG A 57 -16.66 7.31 8.75
C ARG A 57 -16.26 6.45 9.94
N ASP A 58 -16.64 5.18 9.94
CA ASP A 58 -16.41 4.21 11.03
C ASP A 58 -15.08 3.44 10.87
N LEU A 59 -14.13 3.91 10.05
CA LEU A 59 -12.81 3.30 9.88
C LEU A 59 -11.86 3.48 11.08
N GLY A 60 -12.22 4.35 12.04
CA GLY A 60 -11.35 4.68 13.16
C GLY A 60 -10.25 5.67 12.80
N ASN A 61 -9.05 5.50 13.38
CA ASN A 61 -7.92 6.43 13.23
C ASN A 61 -7.36 6.42 11.78
N PRO A 62 -7.38 7.55 11.05
CA PRO A 62 -6.86 7.63 9.67
C PRO A 62 -5.39 7.22 9.52
N VAL A 63 -4.56 7.44 10.55
CA VAL A 63 -3.14 7.01 10.54
C VAL A 63 -3.05 5.49 10.55
N GLN A 64 -3.84 4.83 11.39
CA GLN A 64 -3.90 3.37 11.47
C GLN A 64 -4.38 2.77 10.15
N VAL A 65 -5.40 3.39 9.52
CA VAL A 65 -5.90 2.98 8.20
C VAL A 65 -4.81 3.14 7.15
N CYS A 66 -4.09 4.27 7.13
CA CYS A 66 -2.97 4.51 6.22
C CYS A 66 -1.88 3.45 6.37
N VAL A 67 -1.45 3.14 7.59
CA VAL A 67 -0.44 2.10 7.87
C VAL A 67 -0.93 0.73 7.41
N THR A 68 -2.22 0.42 7.61
CA THR A 68 -2.83 -0.84 7.17
C THR A 68 -2.81 -0.96 5.64
N LEU A 69 -3.21 0.10 4.92
CA LEU A 69 -3.18 0.14 3.45
C LEU A 69 -1.75 -0.03 2.91
N TRP A 70 -0.78 0.62 3.56
CA TRP A 70 0.63 0.48 3.22
C TRP A 70 1.13 -0.96 3.43
N ALA A 71 0.88 -1.55 4.59
CA ALA A 71 1.28 -2.92 4.91
C ALA A 71 0.65 -3.94 3.95
N PHE A 72 -0.65 -3.80 3.66
CA PHE A 72 -1.35 -4.65 2.72
C PHE A 72 -0.74 -4.54 1.32
N THR A 73 -0.54 -3.30 0.83
CA THR A 73 0.00 -3.07 -0.52
C THR A 73 1.42 -3.61 -0.66
N ARG A 74 2.26 -3.41 0.36
CA ARG A 74 3.61 -3.99 0.38
C ARG A 74 3.57 -5.52 0.38
N GLY A 75 2.76 -6.12 1.25
CA GLY A 75 2.64 -7.58 1.35
C GLY A 75 2.16 -8.20 0.04
N LEU A 76 1.17 -7.58 -0.60
CA LEU A 76 0.64 -8.00 -1.89
C LEU A 76 1.71 -7.98 -2.98
N ILE A 77 2.48 -6.90 -3.06
CA ILE A 77 3.59 -6.79 -4.00
C ILE A 77 4.65 -7.86 -3.71
N GLN A 78 5.05 -8.02 -2.45
CA GLN A 78 6.07 -9.00 -2.06
C GLN A 78 5.65 -10.43 -2.42
N ILE A 79 4.42 -10.81 -2.08
CA ILE A 79 3.85 -12.14 -2.39
C ILE A 79 3.71 -12.32 -3.89
N GLY A 80 3.09 -11.36 -4.59
CA GLY A 80 2.89 -11.45 -6.03
C GLY A 80 4.20 -11.57 -6.81
N SER A 81 5.28 -10.95 -6.32
CA SER A 81 6.59 -10.97 -6.98
C SER A 81 7.39 -12.23 -6.70
N ASN A 82 7.39 -12.68 -5.44
CA ASN A 82 8.26 -13.77 -5.00
C ASN A 82 7.59 -15.14 -5.10
N LYS A 83 6.26 -15.18 -5.15
CA LYS A 83 5.44 -16.39 -5.15
C LYS A 83 4.50 -16.47 -6.36
N ALA A 84 4.82 -15.76 -7.44
CA ALA A 84 4.00 -15.74 -8.66
C ALA A 84 3.62 -17.13 -9.18
N GLN A 85 4.57 -18.08 -9.16
CA GLN A 85 4.33 -19.46 -9.59
C GLN A 85 3.40 -20.23 -8.63
N GLU A 86 3.54 -20.04 -7.32
CA GLU A 86 2.66 -20.67 -6.33
C GLU A 86 1.21 -20.15 -6.46
N ILE A 87 1.06 -18.85 -6.69
CA ILE A 87 -0.25 -18.20 -6.89
C ILE A 87 -0.88 -18.67 -8.21
N ALA A 88 -0.08 -18.76 -9.28
CA ALA A 88 -0.55 -19.26 -10.57
C ALA A 88 -1.06 -20.72 -10.48
N ARG A 89 -0.49 -21.55 -9.60
CA ARG A 89 -0.99 -22.91 -9.33
C ARG A 89 -2.37 -22.92 -8.68
N LEU A 90 -2.76 -21.83 -8.00
CA LEU A 90 -4.12 -21.64 -7.47
C LEU A 90 -5.09 -21.12 -8.54
N GLY A 91 -4.64 -20.96 -9.78
CA GLY A 91 -5.45 -20.45 -10.90
C GLY A 91 -5.56 -18.94 -10.96
N VAL A 92 -4.77 -18.19 -10.17
CA VAL A 92 -4.82 -16.73 -10.13
C VAL A 92 -3.59 -16.12 -10.79
N GLY A 93 -3.80 -15.25 -11.78
CA GLY A 93 -2.71 -14.50 -12.41
C GLY A 93 -2.21 -13.35 -11.52
N TYR A 94 -0.94 -12.93 -11.68
CA TYR A 94 -0.42 -11.77 -10.93
C TYR A 94 -1.25 -10.49 -11.17
N ALA A 95 -1.58 -10.19 -12.43
CA ALA A 95 -2.37 -9.00 -12.77
C ALA A 95 -3.78 -9.06 -12.16
N GLU A 96 -4.39 -10.24 -12.16
CA GLU A 96 -5.71 -10.50 -11.57
C GLU A 96 -5.66 -10.34 -10.05
N LEU A 97 -4.65 -10.92 -9.39
CA LEU A 97 -4.43 -10.79 -7.95
C LEU A 97 -4.31 -9.32 -7.55
N MET A 98 -3.52 -8.54 -8.29
CA MET A 98 -3.34 -7.11 -8.03
C MET A 98 -4.67 -6.36 -8.19
N ALA A 99 -5.34 -6.51 -9.33
CA ALA A 99 -6.59 -5.82 -9.61
C ALA A 99 -7.70 -6.18 -8.60
N GLY A 100 -7.86 -7.46 -8.29
CA GLY A 100 -8.84 -7.96 -7.33
C GLY A 100 -8.58 -7.45 -5.91
N SER A 101 -7.32 -7.43 -5.47
CA SER A 101 -6.95 -6.96 -4.13
C SER A 101 -7.19 -5.46 -3.97
N PHE A 102 -6.87 -4.64 -4.99
CA PHE A 102 -7.19 -3.20 -4.96
C PHE A 102 -8.69 -2.93 -5.04
N LYS A 103 -9.45 -3.77 -5.74
CA LYS A 103 -10.92 -3.71 -5.69
C LYS A 103 -11.42 -4.00 -4.27
N LEU A 104 -10.93 -5.04 -3.61
CA LEU A 104 -11.32 -5.40 -2.25
C LEU A 104 -11.03 -4.26 -1.26
N LEU A 105 -9.85 -3.62 -1.34
CA LEU A 105 -9.54 -2.45 -0.51
C LEU A 105 -10.52 -1.30 -0.73
N ARG A 106 -10.86 -0.99 -1.98
CA ARG A 106 -11.83 0.07 -2.29
C ARG A 106 -13.20 -0.26 -1.72
N ASP A 107 -13.67 -1.50 -1.89
CA ASP A 107 -14.97 -1.94 -1.38
C ASP A 107 -15.02 -1.88 0.16
N LEU A 108 -13.89 -2.15 0.85
CA LEU A 108 -13.78 -2.03 2.31
C LEU A 108 -13.82 -0.59 2.82
N LEU A 109 -13.27 0.36 2.04
CA LEU A 109 -13.23 1.79 2.38
C LEU A 109 -14.52 2.53 1.99
N ALA A 110 -15.23 2.04 0.97
CA ALA A 110 -16.42 2.68 0.44
C ALA A 110 -17.47 2.94 1.52
N ALA A 111 -18.22 4.03 1.36
CA ALA A 111 -19.36 4.33 2.20
C ALA A 111 -20.37 3.17 2.18
N ARG A 112 -20.87 2.79 3.36
CA ARG A 112 -21.92 1.77 3.46
C ARG A 112 -23.24 2.40 3.01
N PRO A 113 -24.04 1.71 2.17
CA PRO A 113 -25.38 2.19 1.87
C PRO A 113 -26.18 2.29 3.18
N VAL A 114 -26.85 3.43 3.35
CA VAL A 114 -27.83 3.60 4.43
C VAL A 114 -29.00 2.69 4.09
N GLY A 115 -29.18 1.64 4.90
CA GLY A 115 -30.37 0.78 4.84
C GLY A 115 -31.60 1.48 5.41
#